data_AF-A0AAD2E3D4-F1
#
_entry.id   AF-A0AAD2E3D4-F1
#
_cell.length_a   1.000
_cell.length_b   1.000
_cell.length_c   1.000
_cell.angle_alpha   90.00
_cell.angle_beta   90.00
_cell.angle_gamma   90.00
#
_symmetry.space_group_name_H-M   'P 1'
#
loop_
_entity.id
_entity.type
_entity.pdbx_description
1 polymer ?
#
loop_
_entity_poly.entity_id
_entity_poly.type
_entity_poly.pdbx_seq_one_letter_code
_entity_poly.pdbx_strand_id
1 'polypeptide(L)'
;MAVLLEDIVEQLLKLIGKNSQEQAYVDPTLDPVLLVPGIAGSILNAVDEKTGKEERVWVRILRADHEFCTKLWSIFDPTTGKTVTLDADTHIEVPQDRYGLYAIDTLDPDMVIGSDCVYYFHDMIVEMLKWGYKEGTTLFGFGYDFRQSNRFQGTMESLAAKLESVYTASGGRKINIISHSMGGLLVKCFLSLHSDIFEKYVKNWIAIAAPFRGAPGYITSALLNGTSFVEGWKQNFFISKWSMHQMLIECPSIYELMACLDFRWEHIPLLEIWREMSDSDGNSTIMLESYPPIQAVSIFMEALSSNKVNYDGTDISLPFNLDFYNIYGTNNETPHSVCYGSEDAPVSDLQQLPALLAKYINVDGDGTVPMESAKADGLQAEARVGVPGDHRGILCDRHVFRILKHWLMADHDPYYNPVNDFVILPTLFEVESHKARSGLQVTSVKEDWEIIGENQEDEEQDNVAEKEPLVGSISVSRVGGDKSLQEEARATITVQPLHKGKKHVELKGMSISAGA
;
A
#
# COMPACT_ATOMS: atom_id res chain seq x y z
N MET A 1 -5.26 51.02 17.73
CA MET A 1 -6.69 50.63 17.81
C MET A 1 -6.83 49.12 17.84
N ALA A 2 -6.29 48.36 16.87
CA ALA A 2 -6.31 46.89 16.88
C ALA A 2 -5.58 46.28 18.10
N VAL A 3 -4.34 46.72 18.38
CA VAL A 3 -3.53 46.25 19.53
C VAL A 3 -4.21 46.51 20.89
N LEU A 4 -4.94 47.63 21.02
CA LEU A 4 -5.67 47.98 22.23
C LEU A 4 -6.96 47.16 22.41
N LEU A 5 -7.54 46.65 21.31
CA LEU A 5 -8.71 45.78 21.36
C LEU A 5 -8.31 44.37 21.79
N GLU A 6 -7.16 43.89 21.31
CA GLU A 6 -6.57 42.60 21.67
C GLU A 6 -6.25 42.52 23.17
N ASP A 7 -5.60 43.55 23.74
CA ASP A 7 -5.30 43.60 25.19
C ASP A 7 -6.57 43.59 26.07
N ILE A 8 -7.65 44.23 25.61
CA ILE A 8 -8.93 44.28 26.32
C ILE A 8 -9.66 42.93 26.24
N VAL A 9 -9.64 42.27 25.08
CA VAL A 9 -10.21 40.92 24.90
C VAL A 9 -9.44 39.90 25.74
N GLU A 10 -8.11 39.98 25.78
CA GLU A 10 -7.28 39.07 26.57
C GLU A 10 -7.51 39.24 28.09
N GLN A 11 -7.71 40.47 28.57
CA GLN A 11 -8.08 40.73 29.96
C GLN A 11 -9.52 40.29 30.30
N LEU A 12 -10.47 40.44 29.37
CA LEU A 12 -11.84 39.95 29.54
C LEU A 12 -11.88 38.42 29.59
N LEU A 13 -11.08 37.72 28.77
CA LEU A 13 -10.95 36.26 28.81
C LEU A 13 -10.34 35.76 30.12
N LYS A 14 -9.33 36.47 30.66
CA LYS A 14 -8.76 36.20 31.99
C LYS A 14 -9.77 36.42 33.14
N LEU A 15 -10.77 37.29 32.95
CA LEU A 15 -11.86 37.54 33.89
C LEU A 15 -12.98 36.49 33.79
N ILE A 16 -13.30 36.02 32.58
CA ILE A 16 -14.31 34.97 32.33
C ILE A 16 -13.79 33.59 32.77
N GLY A 17 -12.51 33.29 32.55
CA GLY A 17 -11.88 32.03 32.96
C GLY A 17 -11.67 31.85 34.48
N LYS A 18 -11.96 32.87 35.29
CA LYS A 18 -11.80 32.81 36.77
C LYS A 18 -13.03 32.32 37.52
N ASN A 19 -14.17 32.11 36.86
CA ASN A 19 -15.44 31.77 37.52
C ASN A 19 -15.93 30.36 37.16
N SER A 20 -15.20 29.33 37.58
CA SER A 20 -15.76 28.05 38.08
C SER A 20 -14.64 27.02 38.29
N GLN A 21 -13.98 27.07 39.46
CA GLN A 21 -13.33 25.87 39.99
C GLN A 21 -14.40 24.96 40.60
N GLU A 22 -15.25 24.38 39.75
CA GLU A 22 -15.96 23.17 40.13
C GLU A 22 -14.92 22.04 40.18
N GLN A 23 -14.91 21.29 41.28
CA GLN A 23 -14.02 20.17 41.46
C GLN A 23 -14.33 19.14 40.36
N ALA A 24 -13.43 18.97 39.39
CA ALA A 24 -13.65 18.05 38.28
C ALA A 24 -13.97 16.64 38.82
N TYR A 25 -15.14 16.12 38.46
CA TYR A 25 -15.55 14.76 38.81
C TYR A 25 -14.57 13.78 38.18
N VAL A 26 -14.01 12.87 38.98
CA VAL A 26 -13.09 11.82 38.51
C VAL A 26 -13.59 10.50 39.05
N ASP A 27 -13.88 9.55 38.16
CA ASP A 27 -14.24 8.19 38.53
C ASP A 27 -13.01 7.27 38.37
N PRO A 28 -12.40 6.80 39.47
CA PRO A 28 -11.22 5.96 39.43
C PRO A 28 -11.50 4.54 38.89
N THR A 29 -12.77 4.15 38.76
CA THR A 29 -13.16 2.79 38.31
C THR A 29 -13.17 2.63 36.80
N LEU A 30 -13.19 3.74 36.04
CA LEU A 30 -13.22 3.73 34.57
C LEU A 30 -11.94 3.15 33.97
N ASP A 31 -12.08 2.17 33.09
CA ASP A 31 -10.96 1.62 32.31
C ASP A 31 -10.36 2.69 31.39
N PRO A 32 -9.04 2.68 31.16
CA PRO A 32 -8.39 3.69 30.34
C PRO A 32 -8.83 3.64 28.88
N VAL A 33 -8.87 4.80 28.24
CA VAL A 33 -9.22 4.99 26.84
C VAL A 33 -8.06 5.65 26.07
N LEU A 34 -7.76 5.10 24.89
CA LEU A 34 -6.85 5.67 23.91
C LEU A 34 -7.62 6.09 22.66
N LEU A 35 -7.59 7.39 22.34
CA LEU A 35 -8.20 7.95 21.13
C LEU A 35 -7.20 7.92 19.96
N VAL A 36 -7.62 7.41 18.80
CA VAL A 36 -6.80 7.29 17.58
C VAL A 36 -7.49 8.01 16.42
N PRO A 37 -6.86 9.02 15.80
CA PRO A 37 -7.44 9.83 14.74
C PRO A 37 -7.46 9.14 13.39
N GLY A 38 -8.17 9.74 12.42
CA GLY A 38 -8.15 9.37 11.02
C GLY A 38 -7.09 10.11 10.22
N ILE A 39 -7.14 9.97 8.90
CA ILE A 39 -6.26 10.70 7.99
C ILE A 39 -6.41 12.20 8.21
N ALA A 40 -5.29 12.92 8.22
CA ALA A 40 -5.22 14.35 8.46
C ALA A 40 -5.73 14.81 9.86
N GLY A 41 -6.02 13.88 10.76
CA GLY A 41 -6.58 14.14 12.10
C GLY A 41 -5.57 14.32 13.22
N SER A 42 -4.27 14.39 12.89
CA SER A 42 -3.18 14.65 13.83
C SER A 42 -2.50 15.98 13.48
N ILE A 43 -2.13 16.77 14.48
CA ILE A 43 -1.19 17.90 14.30
C ILE A 43 0.18 17.35 13.91
N LEU A 44 0.84 18.00 12.94
CA LEU A 44 2.21 17.74 12.51
C LEU A 44 3.07 19.00 12.69
N ASN A 45 4.22 18.83 13.34
CA ASN A 45 5.27 19.84 13.46
C ASN A 45 6.45 19.46 12.55
N ALA A 46 7.01 20.43 11.85
CA ALA A 46 8.34 20.33 11.28
C ALA A 46 9.37 20.74 12.32
N VAL A 47 10.38 19.93 12.51
CA VAL A 47 11.47 20.13 13.48
C VAL A 47 12.76 20.31 12.70
N ASP A 48 13.40 21.45 12.89
CA ASP A 48 14.69 21.75 12.27
C ASP A 48 15.80 20.91 12.92
N GLU A 49 16.52 20.12 12.12
CA GLU A 49 17.50 19.16 12.62
C GLU A 49 18.69 19.85 13.34
N LYS A 50 19.03 21.09 12.94
CA LYS A 50 20.20 21.81 13.45
C LYS A 50 19.90 22.56 14.73
N THR A 51 18.70 23.13 14.84
CA THR A 51 18.30 24.04 15.92
C THR A 51 17.33 23.39 16.90
N GLY A 52 16.68 22.28 16.53
CA GLY A 52 15.61 21.65 17.28
C GLY A 52 14.34 22.52 17.37
N LYS A 53 14.24 23.57 16.55
CA LYS A 53 13.10 24.47 16.57
C LYS A 53 11.90 23.78 15.91
N GLU A 54 10.83 23.66 16.66
CA GLU A 54 9.57 23.13 16.17
C GLU A 54 8.69 24.22 15.55
N GLU A 55 8.05 23.88 14.43
CA GLU A 55 7.04 24.70 13.78
C GLU A 55 5.83 23.85 13.37
N ARG A 56 4.62 24.22 13.81
CA ARG A 56 3.40 23.53 13.34
C ARG A 56 3.19 23.76 11.86
N VAL A 57 3.16 22.69 11.06
CA VAL A 57 2.91 22.74 9.61
C VAL A 57 1.52 22.23 9.23
N TRP A 58 0.88 21.47 10.13
CA TRP A 58 -0.51 21.01 9.99
C TRP A 58 -1.15 20.80 11.38
N VAL A 59 -2.41 21.12 11.64
CA VAL A 59 -3.26 22.04 10.86
C VAL A 59 -2.90 23.48 11.23
N ARG A 60 -2.86 24.34 10.23
CA ARG A 60 -2.53 25.76 10.36
C ARG A 60 -3.41 26.56 9.41
N ILE A 61 -3.88 27.73 9.83
CA ILE A 61 -4.57 28.68 8.95
C ILE A 61 -3.62 29.79 8.45
N LEU A 62 -2.76 30.36 9.30
CA LEU A 62 -1.89 31.47 8.88
C LEU A 62 -0.68 30.99 8.08
N ARG A 63 -0.47 31.51 6.86
CA ARG A 63 0.59 31.05 5.92
C ARG A 63 0.53 29.54 5.65
N ALA A 64 -0.65 28.93 5.79
CA ALA A 64 -0.87 27.49 5.71
C ALA A 64 -0.25 26.89 4.45
N ASP A 65 -0.61 27.42 3.28
CA ASP A 65 -0.15 26.88 2.00
C ASP A 65 1.37 27.02 1.82
N HIS A 66 1.95 28.16 2.20
CA HIS A 66 3.39 28.37 2.08
C HIS A 66 4.20 27.40 2.95
N GLU A 67 3.91 27.32 4.26
CA GLU A 67 4.64 26.43 5.17
C GLU A 67 4.36 24.94 4.85
N PHE A 68 3.16 24.62 4.36
CA PHE A 68 2.83 23.28 3.91
C PHE A 68 3.64 22.86 2.69
N CYS A 69 3.72 23.72 1.66
CA CYS A 69 4.49 23.42 0.45
C CYS A 69 5.99 23.35 0.73
N THR A 70 6.52 24.21 1.61
CA THR A 70 7.96 24.23 1.90
C THR A 70 8.39 23.10 2.82
N LYS A 71 7.55 22.65 3.77
CA LYS A 71 7.98 21.73 4.83
C LYS A 71 7.24 20.40 4.87
N LEU A 72 6.09 20.28 4.21
CA LEU A 72 5.25 19.08 4.27
C LEU A 72 5.06 18.38 2.93
N TRP A 73 5.39 19.02 1.80
CA TRP A 73 5.56 18.27 0.55
C TRP A 73 6.58 17.16 0.73
N SER A 74 6.22 16.01 0.20
CA SER A 74 6.86 14.75 0.55
C SER A 74 7.09 13.91 -0.70
N ILE A 75 8.03 12.98 -0.59
CA ILE A 75 8.28 11.92 -1.56
C ILE A 75 8.31 10.58 -0.83
N PHE A 76 7.77 9.54 -1.44
CA PHE A 76 7.89 8.18 -0.92
C PHE A 76 9.28 7.62 -1.23
N ASP A 77 10.01 7.20 -0.21
CA ASP A 77 11.27 6.45 -0.38
C ASP A 77 10.96 4.93 -0.35
N PRO A 78 11.01 4.24 -1.51
CA PRO A 78 10.72 2.80 -1.57
C PRO A 78 11.78 1.94 -0.89
N THR A 79 13.00 2.46 -0.69
CA THR A 79 14.09 1.74 -0.03
C THR A 79 13.81 1.58 1.46
N THR A 80 13.24 2.62 2.07
CA THR A 80 12.93 2.65 3.51
C THR A 80 11.45 2.42 3.81
N GLY A 81 10.58 2.50 2.80
CA GLY A 81 9.13 2.44 2.96
C GLY A 81 8.55 3.63 3.71
N LYS A 82 9.27 4.76 3.74
CA LYS A 82 8.93 5.96 4.50
C LYS A 82 8.59 7.11 3.55
N THR A 83 7.54 7.85 3.86
CA THR A 83 7.29 9.15 3.23
C THR A 83 8.16 10.20 3.93
N VAL A 84 9.08 10.81 3.19
CA VAL A 84 10.01 11.82 3.68
C VAL A 84 9.68 13.19 3.10
N THR A 85 9.98 14.26 3.83
CA THR A 85 9.80 15.64 3.36
C THR A 85 10.82 15.98 2.28
N LEU A 86 10.45 16.89 1.37
CA LEU A 86 11.38 17.43 0.37
C LEU A 86 12.42 18.38 0.99
N ASP A 87 12.06 19.01 2.11
CA ASP A 87 13.01 19.76 2.94
C ASP A 87 13.94 18.78 3.68
N ALA A 88 15.23 18.82 3.35
CA ALA A 88 16.25 17.96 3.91
C ALA A 88 16.75 18.41 5.29
N ASP A 89 16.46 19.66 5.69
CA ASP A 89 16.90 20.22 6.97
C ASP A 89 15.86 20.04 8.09
N THR A 90 14.68 19.48 7.77
CA THR A 90 13.60 19.25 8.74
C THR A 90 13.06 17.82 8.69
N HIS A 91 12.54 17.36 9.84
CA HIS A 91 11.74 16.15 9.92
C HIS A 91 10.39 16.41 10.58
N ILE A 92 9.44 15.52 10.37
CA ILE A 92 8.08 15.67 10.90
C ILE A 92 7.92 14.89 12.20
N GLU A 93 7.34 15.55 13.20
CA GLU A 93 6.96 14.97 14.48
C GLU A 93 5.50 15.28 14.84
N VAL A 94 4.91 14.41 15.65
CA VAL A 94 3.56 14.57 16.20
C VAL A 94 3.66 14.98 17.66
N PRO A 95 3.07 16.13 18.07
CA PRO A 95 3.10 16.58 19.46
C PRO A 95 2.57 15.54 20.44
N GLN A 96 3.25 15.38 21.58
CA GLN A 96 2.86 14.44 22.64
C GLN A 96 2.20 15.13 23.85
N ASP A 97 2.01 16.44 23.78
CA ASP A 97 1.37 17.25 24.82
C ASP A 97 -0.02 16.73 25.20
N ARG A 98 -0.41 17.00 26.45
CA ARG A 98 -1.65 16.46 27.05
C ARG A 98 -1.79 14.96 26.79
N TYR A 99 -0.69 14.23 26.95
CA TYR A 99 -0.64 12.77 26.77
C TYR A 99 -1.10 12.32 25.38
N GLY A 100 -0.78 13.12 24.35
CA GLY A 100 -1.15 12.93 22.95
C GLY A 100 -2.57 13.39 22.60
N LEU A 101 -3.35 13.91 23.56
CA LEU A 101 -4.66 14.49 23.26
C LEU A 101 -4.53 15.81 22.50
N TYR A 102 -3.49 16.60 22.76
CA TYR A 102 -3.28 17.88 22.09
C TYR A 102 -3.23 17.74 20.57
N ALA A 103 -2.55 16.71 20.06
CA ALA A 103 -2.41 16.47 18.64
C ALA A 103 -3.73 16.15 17.92
N ILE A 104 -4.80 15.80 18.64
CA ILE A 104 -6.06 15.30 18.07
C ILE A 104 -7.30 16.06 18.56
N ASP A 105 -7.15 16.99 19.51
CA ASP A 105 -8.24 17.71 20.17
C ASP A 105 -8.85 18.77 19.24
N THR A 106 -8.13 19.88 19.07
CA THR A 106 -8.49 21.01 18.22
C THR A 106 -7.39 21.15 17.17
N LEU A 107 -7.73 20.98 15.90
CA LEU A 107 -6.74 20.90 14.84
C LEU A 107 -6.00 22.24 14.64
N ASP A 108 -6.67 23.40 14.82
CA ASP A 108 -6.01 24.72 14.88
C ASP A 108 -6.33 25.49 16.18
N PRO A 109 -5.47 25.42 17.21
CA PRO A 109 -5.63 26.17 18.45
C PRO A 109 -5.31 27.68 18.35
N ASP A 110 -4.75 28.16 17.23
CA ASP A 110 -4.38 29.58 17.06
C ASP A 110 -5.53 30.42 16.44
N MET A 111 -6.65 29.78 16.09
CA MET A 111 -7.83 30.49 15.62
C MET A 111 -8.58 31.13 16.81
N VAL A 112 -8.54 32.46 16.87
CA VAL A 112 -9.26 33.28 17.84
C VAL A 112 -10.77 32.95 17.81
N ILE A 113 -11.24 32.29 18.88
CA ILE A 113 -12.60 32.21 19.43
C ILE A 113 -13.75 32.11 18.40
N GLY A 114 -14.37 30.93 18.33
CA GLY A 114 -15.80 30.81 18.00
C GLY A 114 -16.14 30.31 16.59
N SER A 115 -15.34 29.43 15.99
CA SER A 115 -15.75 28.72 14.77
C SER A 115 -15.58 27.22 14.98
N ASP A 116 -16.70 26.49 15.08
CA ASP A 116 -16.82 25.04 15.29
C ASP A 116 -16.12 24.16 14.21
N CYS A 117 -15.39 24.78 13.28
CA CYS A 117 -14.83 24.17 12.09
C CYS A 117 -13.42 23.58 12.27
N VAL A 118 -12.87 23.58 13.48
CA VAL A 118 -11.52 23.04 13.79
C VAL A 118 -11.51 22.02 14.93
N TYR A 119 -12.67 21.70 15.50
CA TYR A 119 -12.81 20.66 16.51
C TYR A 119 -12.81 19.28 15.87
N TYR A 120 -11.95 18.40 16.37
CA TYR A 120 -11.90 17.01 15.91
C TYR A 120 -12.31 16.05 17.02
N PHE A 121 -11.45 15.77 18.00
CA PHE A 121 -11.86 15.05 19.21
C PHE A 121 -12.30 15.96 20.35
N HIS A 122 -12.25 17.29 20.21
CA HIS A 122 -12.56 18.25 21.27
C HIS A 122 -13.83 17.91 22.06
N ASP A 123 -14.98 17.79 21.38
CA ASP A 123 -16.26 17.53 22.03
C ASP A 123 -16.28 16.16 22.71
N MET A 124 -15.67 15.14 22.10
CA MET A 124 -15.55 13.82 22.70
C MET A 124 -14.72 13.87 23.98
N ILE A 125 -13.58 14.58 23.96
CA ILE A 125 -12.72 14.75 25.14
C ILE A 125 -13.49 15.47 26.24
N VAL A 126 -14.17 16.58 25.92
CA VAL A 126 -14.98 17.35 26.88
C VAL A 126 -16.07 16.49 27.51
N GLU A 127 -16.80 15.69 26.73
CA GLU A 127 -17.83 14.79 27.26
C GLU A 127 -17.24 13.67 28.13
N MET A 128 -16.12 13.07 27.71
CA MET A 128 -15.45 12.05 28.51
C MET A 128 -14.95 12.60 29.86
N LEU A 129 -14.41 13.82 29.89
CA LEU A 129 -14.05 14.48 31.14
C LEU A 129 -15.26 14.67 32.06
N LYS A 130 -16.44 15.02 31.51
CA LYS A 130 -17.70 15.10 32.29
C LYS A 130 -18.14 13.73 32.83
N TRP A 131 -17.85 12.64 32.11
CA TRP A 131 -18.14 11.27 32.56
C TRP A 131 -17.20 10.76 33.66
N GLY A 132 -16.16 11.51 34.01
CA GLY A 132 -15.21 11.17 35.06
C GLY A 132 -13.86 10.65 34.58
N TYR A 133 -13.59 10.70 33.27
CA TYR A 133 -12.25 10.41 32.73
C TYR A 133 -11.25 11.50 33.12
N LYS A 134 -9.97 11.12 33.21
CA LYS A 134 -8.87 12.02 33.57
C LYS A 134 -7.70 11.86 32.60
N GLU A 135 -7.29 12.97 32.00
CA GLU A 135 -6.12 13.01 31.10
C GLU A 135 -4.88 12.46 31.82
N GLY A 136 -4.12 11.60 31.13
CA GLY A 136 -2.87 11.03 31.65
C GLY A 136 -3.07 9.94 32.70
N THR A 137 -4.31 9.58 33.05
CA THR A 137 -4.62 8.45 33.95
C THR A 137 -5.62 7.49 33.34
N THR A 138 -6.71 7.99 32.75
CA THR A 138 -7.74 7.17 32.08
C THR A 138 -8.09 7.67 30.69
N LEU A 139 -7.58 8.82 30.25
CA LEU A 139 -7.81 9.35 28.91
C LEU A 139 -6.50 9.78 28.26
N PHE A 140 -6.27 9.30 27.04
CA PHE A 140 -5.03 9.48 26.29
C PHE A 140 -5.34 9.62 24.80
N GLY A 141 -4.45 10.30 24.06
CA GLY A 141 -4.52 10.40 22.61
C GLY A 141 -3.29 9.77 21.94
N PHE A 142 -3.45 9.31 20.72
CA PHE A 142 -2.37 8.81 19.87
C PHE A 142 -2.48 9.44 18.49
N GLY A 143 -1.93 10.65 18.34
CA GLY A 143 -1.64 11.20 17.02
C GLY A 143 -0.51 10.42 16.35
N TYR A 144 -0.56 10.36 15.02
CA TYR A 144 0.46 9.73 14.18
C TYR A 144 0.62 10.52 12.87
N ASP A 145 1.77 10.34 12.21
CA ASP A 145 2.02 10.90 10.88
C ASP A 145 1.16 10.17 9.86
N PHE A 146 0.03 10.80 9.51
CA PHE A 146 -0.97 10.22 8.62
C PHE A 146 -0.52 10.11 7.17
N ARG A 147 0.67 10.61 6.81
CA ARG A 147 1.26 10.44 5.47
C ARG A 147 1.80 9.02 5.27
N GLN A 148 2.27 8.40 6.36
CA GLN A 148 2.87 7.07 6.34
C GLN A 148 1.83 5.97 6.10
N SER A 149 2.27 4.83 5.57
CA SER A 149 1.48 3.60 5.53
C SER A 149 0.95 3.22 6.93
N ASN A 150 -0.27 2.68 7.02
CA ASN A 150 -0.78 2.08 8.25
C ASN A 150 0.02 0.83 8.69
N ARG A 151 0.96 0.34 7.87
CA ARG A 151 1.88 -0.75 8.18
C ARG A 151 3.31 -0.27 8.41
N PHE A 152 3.56 1.04 8.34
CA PHE A 152 4.89 1.59 8.56
C PHE A 152 5.41 1.20 9.95
N GLN A 153 6.58 0.56 9.99
CA GLN A 153 7.13 -0.03 11.21
C GLN A 153 7.26 1.01 12.34
N GLY A 154 7.71 2.23 12.03
CA GLY A 154 7.83 3.29 13.04
C GLY A 154 6.50 3.68 13.70
N THR A 155 5.40 3.68 12.94
CA THR A 155 4.06 3.94 13.49
C THR A 155 3.58 2.78 14.35
N MET A 156 3.84 1.53 13.93
CA MET A 156 3.49 0.33 14.72
C MET A 156 4.25 0.29 16.04
N GLU A 157 5.56 0.53 16.03
CA GLU A 157 6.40 0.60 17.23
C GLU A 157 5.95 1.72 18.18
N SER A 158 5.62 2.89 17.62
CA SER A 158 5.10 4.02 18.41
C SER A 158 3.76 3.69 19.07
N LEU A 159 2.86 2.98 18.37
CA LEU A 159 1.59 2.53 18.94
C LEU A 159 1.81 1.48 20.05
N ALA A 160 2.72 0.53 19.85
CA ALA A 160 3.09 -0.45 20.88
C ALA A 160 3.62 0.23 22.15
N ALA A 161 4.56 1.17 21.99
CA ALA A 161 5.11 1.95 23.09
C ALA A 161 4.03 2.78 23.80
N LYS A 162 3.10 3.38 23.04
CA LYS A 162 1.98 4.13 23.61
C LYS A 162 1.07 3.23 24.44
N LEU A 163 0.70 2.05 23.95
CA LEU A 163 -0.14 1.10 24.68
C LEU A 163 0.52 0.67 26.00
N GLU A 164 1.82 0.38 25.99
CA GLU A 164 2.56 0.07 27.21
C GLU A 164 2.57 1.25 28.20
N SER A 165 2.81 2.47 27.71
CA SER A 165 2.82 3.67 28.57
C SER A 165 1.45 3.91 29.22
N VAL A 166 0.37 3.72 28.46
CA VAL A 166 -1.01 3.93 28.93
C VAL A 166 -1.36 2.85 29.95
N TYR A 167 -1.03 1.59 29.67
CA TYR A 167 -1.26 0.48 30.58
C TYR A 167 -0.58 0.71 31.93
N THR A 168 0.68 1.17 31.90
CA THR A 168 1.46 1.50 33.10
C THR A 168 0.86 2.68 33.86
N ALA A 169 0.57 3.80 33.18
CA ALA A 169 -0.04 4.98 33.79
C ALA A 169 -1.42 4.71 34.40
N SER A 170 -2.13 3.70 33.88
CA SER A 170 -3.47 3.31 34.30
C SER A 170 -3.51 2.25 35.41
N GLY A 171 -2.34 1.94 36.01
CA GLY A 171 -2.23 0.96 37.09
C GLY A 171 -2.34 -0.49 36.63
N GLY A 172 -1.94 -0.79 35.39
CA GLY A 172 -1.99 -2.13 34.81
C GLY A 172 -3.38 -2.57 34.32
N ARG A 173 -4.25 -1.61 34.01
CA ARG A 173 -5.58 -1.89 33.45
C ARG A 173 -5.52 -1.92 31.93
N LYS A 174 -6.20 -2.90 31.33
CA LYS A 174 -6.33 -3.01 29.87
C LYS A 174 -7.10 -1.82 29.29
N ILE A 175 -6.78 -1.49 28.04
CA ILE A 175 -7.13 -0.22 27.39
C ILE A 175 -8.30 -0.42 26.43
N ASN A 176 -9.26 0.51 26.44
CA ASN A 176 -10.24 0.63 25.39
C ASN A 176 -9.71 1.56 24.29
N ILE A 177 -9.55 1.08 23.07
CA ILE A 177 -9.17 1.92 21.94
C ILE A 177 -10.43 2.45 21.27
N ILE A 178 -10.50 3.77 21.04
CA ILE A 178 -11.52 4.39 20.19
C ILE A 178 -10.80 4.98 18.99
N SER A 179 -11.04 4.43 17.81
CA SER A 179 -10.42 4.89 16.57
C SER A 179 -11.46 5.50 15.65
N HIS A 180 -11.09 6.57 14.93
CA HIS A 180 -11.96 7.18 13.92
C HIS A 180 -11.37 7.05 12.51
N SER A 181 -12.23 6.79 11.52
CA SER A 181 -11.87 6.77 10.09
C SER A 181 -10.62 5.89 9.82
N MET A 182 -9.58 6.41 9.15
CA MET A 182 -8.34 5.68 8.85
C MET A 182 -7.63 5.13 10.10
N GLY A 183 -7.81 5.73 11.28
CA GLY A 183 -7.27 5.19 12.53
C GLY A 183 -7.78 3.77 12.82
N GLY A 184 -8.98 3.43 12.33
CA GLY A 184 -9.48 2.07 12.40
C GLY A 184 -8.70 1.09 11.50
N LEU A 185 -8.17 1.54 10.36
CA LEU A 185 -7.26 0.73 9.54
C LEU A 185 -5.92 0.55 10.23
N LEU A 186 -5.37 1.60 10.85
CA LEU A 186 -4.15 1.54 11.64
C LEU A 186 -4.25 0.50 12.76
N VAL A 187 -5.32 0.57 13.57
CA VAL A 187 -5.54 -0.37 14.67
C VAL A 187 -5.78 -1.80 14.15
N LYS A 188 -6.48 -1.97 13.01
CA LYS A 188 -6.65 -3.28 12.36
C LYS A 188 -5.32 -3.87 11.91
N CYS A 189 -4.46 -3.07 11.30
CA CYS A 189 -3.12 -3.46 10.89
C CYS A 189 -2.29 -3.88 12.11
N PHE A 190 -2.30 -3.06 13.16
CA PHE A 190 -1.58 -3.37 14.40
C PHE A 190 -2.08 -4.66 15.06
N LEU A 191 -3.40 -4.87 15.17
CA LEU A 191 -3.99 -6.12 15.67
C LEU A 191 -3.50 -7.34 14.87
N SER A 192 -3.38 -7.20 13.55
CA SER A 192 -2.99 -8.31 12.67
C SER A 192 -1.49 -8.62 12.72
N LEU A 193 -0.65 -7.59 12.91
CA LEU A 193 0.82 -7.72 12.88
C LEU A 193 1.43 -7.92 14.27
N HIS A 194 0.77 -7.42 15.32
CA HIS A 194 1.23 -7.42 16.71
C HIS A 194 0.12 -7.92 17.65
N SER A 195 -0.48 -9.06 17.30
CA SER A 195 -1.63 -9.63 18.02
C SER A 195 -1.32 -9.91 19.49
N ASP A 196 -0.10 -10.33 19.81
CA ASP A 196 0.37 -10.59 21.17
C ASP A 196 0.38 -9.31 22.03
N ILE A 197 0.88 -8.20 21.48
CA ILE A 197 0.89 -6.89 22.14
C ILE A 197 -0.55 -6.37 22.30
N PHE A 198 -1.35 -6.51 21.25
CA PHE A 198 -2.76 -6.10 21.27
C PHE A 198 -3.53 -6.88 22.35
N GLU A 199 -3.45 -8.21 22.37
CA GLU A 199 -4.11 -9.06 23.37
C GLU A 199 -3.65 -8.75 24.79
N LYS A 200 -2.36 -8.44 24.97
CA LYS A 200 -1.80 -8.06 26.28
C LYS A 200 -2.41 -6.78 26.82
N TYR A 201 -2.46 -5.72 26.01
CA TYR A 201 -2.80 -4.38 26.51
C TYR A 201 -4.24 -3.93 26.23
N VAL A 202 -4.90 -4.44 25.21
CA VAL A 202 -6.22 -3.95 24.75
C VAL A 202 -7.35 -4.79 25.33
N LYS A 203 -8.36 -4.12 25.88
CA LYS A 203 -9.61 -4.71 26.39
C LYS A 203 -10.66 -4.78 25.30
N ASN A 204 -10.96 -3.63 24.69
CA ASN A 204 -11.95 -3.47 23.64
C ASN A 204 -11.41 -2.51 22.58
N TRP A 205 -11.87 -2.66 21.34
CA TRP A 205 -11.63 -1.71 20.27
C TRP A 205 -12.96 -1.28 19.65
N ILE A 206 -13.19 0.03 19.65
CA ILE A 206 -14.37 0.70 19.10
C ILE A 206 -13.92 1.47 17.85
N ALA A 207 -14.34 1.00 16.69
CA ALA A 207 -14.05 1.65 15.41
C ALA A 207 -15.24 2.51 14.97
N ILE A 208 -15.04 3.83 14.89
CA ILE A 208 -16.04 4.80 14.44
C ILE A 208 -15.76 5.14 12.98
N ALA A 209 -16.72 4.85 12.09
CA ALA A 209 -16.65 5.18 10.67
C ALA A 209 -15.36 4.70 9.97
N ALA A 210 -14.81 3.56 10.38
CA ALA A 210 -13.59 3.02 9.79
C ALA A 210 -13.84 2.48 8.37
N PRO A 211 -13.12 2.96 7.34
CA PRO A 211 -13.32 2.54 5.96
C PRO A 211 -12.61 1.20 5.69
N PHE A 212 -13.04 0.11 6.32
CA PHE A 212 -12.39 -1.22 6.21
C PHE A 212 -12.21 -1.76 4.80
N ARG A 213 -12.94 -1.21 3.82
CA ARG A 213 -12.87 -1.53 2.38
C ARG A 213 -12.55 -0.32 1.50
N GLY A 214 -12.10 0.78 2.11
CA GLY A 214 -11.82 2.04 1.43
C GLY A 214 -13.00 3.01 1.40
N ALA A 215 -12.72 4.21 0.88
CA ALA A 215 -13.64 5.33 0.70
C ALA A 215 -13.60 5.82 -0.77
N PRO A 216 -14.08 5.01 -1.72
CA PRO A 216 -13.78 5.13 -3.15
C PRO A 216 -13.99 6.54 -3.72
N GLY A 217 -15.19 7.11 -3.64
CA GLY A 217 -15.49 8.38 -4.29
C GLY A 217 -14.64 9.55 -3.79
N TYR A 218 -14.47 9.67 -2.47
CA TYR A 218 -13.70 10.77 -1.88
C TYR A 218 -12.20 10.62 -2.20
N ILE A 219 -11.67 9.39 -2.15
CA ILE A 219 -10.25 9.12 -2.41
C ILE A 219 -9.92 9.25 -3.89
N THR A 220 -10.80 8.79 -4.78
CA THR A 220 -10.70 9.02 -6.21
C THR A 220 -10.67 10.52 -6.54
N SER A 221 -11.54 11.33 -5.93
CA SER A 221 -11.47 12.79 -6.12
C SER A 221 -10.17 13.36 -5.58
N ALA A 222 -9.74 12.95 -4.39
CA ALA A 222 -8.51 13.45 -3.77
C ALA A 222 -7.26 13.15 -4.61
N LEU A 223 -7.18 11.95 -5.22
CA LEU A 223 -6.11 11.56 -6.13
C LEU A 223 -6.11 12.31 -7.47
N LEU A 224 -7.27 12.74 -7.97
CA LEU A 224 -7.38 13.42 -9.27
C LEU A 224 -7.26 14.94 -9.19
N ASN A 225 -7.80 15.55 -8.13
CA ASN A 225 -7.91 17.01 -8.05
C ASN A 225 -7.63 17.59 -6.65
N GLY A 226 -7.18 16.74 -5.71
CA GLY A 226 -6.89 17.14 -4.34
C GLY A 226 -8.12 17.26 -3.47
N THR A 227 -7.90 17.69 -2.23
CA THR A 227 -8.97 17.92 -1.26
C THR A 227 -8.84 19.30 -0.63
N SER A 228 -9.98 19.86 -0.22
CA SER A 228 -10.04 21.07 0.60
C SER A 228 -10.89 20.77 1.83
N PHE A 229 -10.37 21.12 3.00
CA PHE A 229 -10.99 20.82 4.30
C PHE A 229 -11.85 21.97 4.84
N VAL A 230 -11.95 23.07 4.08
CA VAL A 230 -12.71 24.27 4.44
C VAL A 230 -13.61 24.62 3.25
N GLU A 231 -14.83 25.12 3.48
CA GLU A 231 -15.74 25.56 2.43
C GLU A 231 -15.86 27.09 2.35
N GLY A 232 -16.10 27.61 1.14
CA GLY A 232 -16.33 29.03 0.88
C GLY A 232 -15.06 29.89 0.90
N TRP A 233 -15.22 31.21 1.05
CA TRP A 233 -14.18 32.24 1.07
C TRP A 233 -12.98 31.98 1.99
N LYS A 234 -13.14 31.17 3.05
CA LYS A 234 -12.06 30.76 3.95
C LYS A 234 -11.05 29.80 3.30
N GLN A 235 -11.40 29.15 2.18
CA GLN A 235 -10.49 28.30 1.38
C GLN A 235 -9.24 29.05 0.92
N ASN A 236 -9.35 30.35 0.64
CA ASN A 236 -8.23 31.17 0.17
C ASN A 236 -7.14 31.40 1.24
N PHE A 237 -7.46 31.12 2.51
CA PHE A 237 -6.52 31.22 3.62
C PHE A 237 -6.02 29.85 4.08
N PHE A 238 -6.49 28.76 3.48
CA PHE A 238 -6.11 27.40 3.82
C PHE A 238 -5.25 26.78 2.71
N ILE A 239 -4.79 25.53 2.90
CA ILE A 239 -3.98 24.82 1.90
C ILE A 239 -4.80 24.62 0.63
N SER A 240 -4.18 24.95 -0.52
CA SER A 240 -4.83 24.81 -1.81
C SER A 240 -5.07 23.34 -2.14
N LYS A 241 -6.12 23.03 -2.91
CA LYS A 241 -6.39 21.65 -3.35
C LYS A 241 -5.19 21.04 -4.06
N TRP A 242 -4.51 21.84 -4.89
CA TRP A 242 -3.35 21.40 -5.63
C TRP A 242 -2.14 21.13 -4.73
N SER A 243 -1.87 22.01 -3.77
CA SER A 243 -0.80 21.81 -2.79
C SER A 243 -1.00 20.53 -1.98
N MET A 244 -2.24 20.29 -1.53
CA MET A 244 -2.62 19.06 -0.83
C MET A 244 -2.51 17.83 -1.73
N HIS A 245 -2.95 17.92 -2.99
CA HIS A 245 -2.82 16.85 -3.98
C HIS A 245 -1.37 16.41 -4.16
N GLN A 246 -0.43 17.35 -4.33
CA GLN A 246 0.99 17.02 -4.52
C GLN A 246 1.58 16.27 -3.33
N MET A 247 1.16 16.60 -2.10
CA MET A 247 1.56 15.81 -0.92
C MET A 247 0.88 14.42 -0.90
N LEU A 248 -0.43 14.35 -1.16
CA LEU A 248 -1.20 13.12 -1.04
C LEU A 248 -0.75 12.02 -2.01
N ILE A 249 -0.37 12.37 -3.24
CA ILE A 249 0.10 11.38 -4.25
C ILE A 249 1.30 10.58 -3.77
N GLU A 250 2.13 11.14 -2.89
CA GLU A 250 3.33 10.49 -2.34
C GLU A 250 3.11 9.87 -0.96
N CYS A 251 1.87 9.88 -0.45
CA CYS A 251 1.51 9.33 0.85
C CYS A 251 0.87 7.94 0.67
N PRO A 252 1.50 6.82 1.09
CA PRO A 252 0.90 5.49 1.03
C PRO A 252 -0.48 5.41 1.68
N SER A 253 -0.74 6.23 2.70
CA SER A 253 -2.02 6.29 3.41
C SER A 253 -3.21 6.60 2.51
N ILE A 254 -3.06 7.41 1.45
CA ILE A 254 -4.18 7.71 0.54
C ILE A 254 -4.55 6.47 -0.30
N TYR A 255 -3.56 5.68 -0.71
CA TYR A 255 -3.75 4.46 -1.49
C TYR A 255 -4.41 3.37 -0.65
N GLU A 256 -4.09 3.30 0.64
CA GLU A 256 -4.72 2.35 1.58
C GLU A 256 -6.21 2.67 1.86
N LEU A 257 -6.68 3.84 1.44
CA LEU A 257 -8.09 4.23 1.48
C LEU A 257 -8.82 4.03 0.14
N MET A 258 -8.14 3.60 -0.93
CA MET A 258 -8.77 3.27 -2.21
C MET A 258 -9.78 2.13 -2.06
N ALA A 259 -10.71 2.03 -3.02
CA ALA A 259 -11.66 0.93 -3.04
C ALA A 259 -10.93 -0.42 -3.05
N CYS A 260 -11.31 -1.31 -2.14
CA CYS A 260 -10.83 -2.68 -2.15
C CYS A 260 -11.31 -3.37 -3.44
N LEU A 261 -10.35 -3.75 -4.30
CA LEU A 261 -10.61 -4.31 -5.64
C LEU A 261 -11.34 -5.65 -5.57
N ASP A 262 -11.03 -6.46 -4.55
CA ASP A 262 -11.61 -7.81 -4.38
C ASP A 262 -12.91 -7.81 -3.57
N PHE A 263 -13.38 -6.64 -3.13
CA PHE A 263 -14.59 -6.55 -2.32
C PHE A 263 -15.84 -6.55 -3.19
N ARG A 264 -16.80 -7.42 -2.86
CA ARG A 264 -18.12 -7.45 -3.51
C ARG A 264 -19.00 -6.34 -2.93
N TRP A 265 -18.91 -5.17 -3.53
CA TRP A 265 -19.76 -4.03 -3.19
C TRP A 265 -21.23 -4.31 -3.55
N GLU A 266 -22.15 -3.91 -2.67
CA GLU A 266 -23.60 -3.93 -2.98
C GLU A 266 -23.92 -2.98 -4.15
N HIS A 267 -23.28 -1.81 -4.13
CA HIS A 267 -23.25 -0.86 -5.23
C HIS A 267 -21.80 -0.63 -5.63
N ILE A 268 -21.41 -1.09 -6.82
CA ILE A 268 -20.05 -0.96 -7.33
C ILE A 268 -19.72 0.54 -7.43
N PRO A 269 -18.68 1.04 -6.75
CA PRO A 269 -18.27 2.42 -6.88
C PRO A 269 -17.71 2.66 -8.29
N LEU A 270 -18.12 3.76 -8.92
CA LEU A 270 -17.74 4.11 -10.29
C LEU A 270 -17.03 5.47 -10.30
N LEU A 271 -15.95 5.57 -11.08
CA LEU A 271 -15.45 6.85 -11.58
C LEU A 271 -16.20 7.16 -12.86
N GLU A 272 -16.95 8.25 -12.90
CA GLU A 272 -17.78 8.61 -14.04
C GLU A 272 -17.30 9.93 -14.67
N ILE A 273 -17.10 9.91 -15.99
CA ILE A 273 -16.54 11.04 -16.74
C ILE A 273 -17.38 11.29 -17.98
N TRP A 274 -17.86 12.52 -18.15
CA TRP A 274 -18.43 12.96 -19.42
C TRP A 274 -17.29 13.34 -20.36
N ARG A 275 -17.08 12.57 -21.43
CA ARG A 275 -16.05 12.83 -22.43
C ARG A 275 -16.65 13.31 -23.74
N GLU A 276 -15.94 14.26 -24.34
CA GLU A 276 -16.14 14.67 -25.71
C GLU A 276 -15.27 13.79 -26.60
N MET A 277 -15.89 13.04 -27.52
CA MET A 277 -15.19 12.25 -28.53
C MET A 277 -15.50 12.83 -29.91
N SER A 278 -14.44 13.09 -30.67
CA SER A 278 -14.55 13.48 -32.06
C SER A 278 -14.53 12.23 -32.93
N ASP A 279 -15.51 12.10 -33.83
CA ASP A 279 -15.42 11.11 -34.91
C ASP A 279 -14.36 11.52 -35.95
N SER A 280 -14.07 10.61 -36.90
CA SER A 280 -13.15 10.87 -38.00
C SER A 280 -13.56 12.04 -38.89
N ASP A 281 -14.83 12.45 -38.83
CA ASP A 281 -15.42 13.54 -39.61
C ASP A 281 -15.42 14.87 -38.83
N GLY A 282 -14.90 14.88 -37.59
CA GLY A 282 -14.80 16.06 -36.73
C GLY A 282 -16.08 16.41 -35.96
N ASN A 283 -17.10 15.55 -35.96
CA ASN A 283 -18.29 15.76 -35.14
C ASN A 283 -18.02 15.32 -33.70
N SER A 284 -18.43 16.18 -32.77
CA SER A 284 -18.33 15.94 -31.34
C SER A 284 -19.54 15.17 -30.82
N THR A 285 -19.28 14.10 -30.08
CA THR A 285 -20.28 13.35 -29.30
C THR A 285 -19.90 13.38 -27.83
N ILE A 286 -20.89 13.63 -26.97
CA ILE A 286 -20.72 13.64 -25.52
C ILE A 286 -21.24 12.32 -24.96
N MET A 287 -20.39 11.57 -24.27
CA MET A 287 -20.74 10.27 -23.68
C MET A 287 -20.30 10.20 -22.22
N LEU A 288 -21.10 9.54 -21.39
CA LEU A 288 -20.72 9.20 -20.02
C LEU A 288 -19.96 7.87 -20.02
N GLU A 289 -18.70 7.90 -19.61
CA GLU A 289 -17.88 6.71 -19.37
C GLU A 289 -17.87 6.41 -17.87
N SER A 290 -18.12 5.16 -17.50
CA SER A 290 -18.16 4.71 -16.09
C SER A 290 -17.14 3.59 -15.87
N TYR A 291 -16.22 3.83 -14.94
CA TYR A 291 -15.10 2.94 -14.64
C TYR A 291 -15.22 2.35 -13.23
N PRO A 292 -15.38 1.02 -13.09
CA PRO A 292 -15.22 0.32 -11.81
C PRO A 292 -13.81 0.50 -11.23
N PRO A 293 -13.57 0.19 -9.94
CA PRO A 293 -12.31 0.53 -9.26
C PRO A 293 -11.06 0.07 -9.99
N ILE A 294 -11.07 -1.16 -10.50
CA ILE A 294 -9.95 -1.75 -11.26
C ILE A 294 -9.65 -1.01 -12.56
N GLN A 295 -10.68 -0.49 -13.24
CA GLN A 295 -10.53 0.27 -14.49
C GLN A 295 -10.22 1.75 -14.22
N ALA A 296 -10.67 2.30 -13.09
CA ALA A 296 -10.35 3.67 -12.70
C ALA A 296 -8.84 3.88 -12.52
N VAL A 297 -8.10 2.82 -12.16
CA VAL A 297 -6.63 2.81 -12.06
C VAL A 297 -5.96 3.31 -13.34
N SER A 298 -6.38 2.82 -14.52
CA SER A 298 -5.78 3.26 -15.79
C SER A 298 -6.07 4.73 -16.09
N ILE A 299 -7.21 5.24 -15.63
CA ILE A 299 -7.56 6.66 -15.78
C ILE A 299 -6.67 7.52 -14.88
N PHE A 300 -6.36 7.08 -13.67
CA PHE A 300 -5.40 7.77 -12.80
C PHE A 300 -4.01 7.84 -13.42
N MET A 301 -3.53 6.72 -13.97
CA MET A 301 -2.23 6.67 -14.67
C MET A 301 -2.18 7.67 -15.84
N GLU A 302 -3.21 7.70 -16.70
CA GLU A 302 -3.26 8.61 -17.84
C GLU A 302 -3.36 10.07 -17.39
N ALA A 303 -4.28 10.38 -16.48
CA ALA A 303 -4.53 11.75 -16.00
C ALA A 303 -3.32 12.35 -15.25
N LEU A 304 -2.54 11.53 -14.55
CA LEU A 304 -1.40 11.97 -13.74
C LEU A 304 -0.05 11.74 -14.42
N SER A 305 -0.03 11.24 -15.67
CA SER A 305 1.20 10.91 -16.42
C SER A 305 2.18 12.08 -16.59
N SER A 306 1.67 13.31 -16.62
CA SER A 306 2.46 14.54 -16.73
C SER A 306 2.48 15.38 -15.45
N ASN A 307 2.02 14.83 -14.32
CA ASN A 307 1.97 15.55 -13.05
C ASN A 307 3.39 15.83 -12.52
N LYS A 308 3.66 17.10 -12.22
CA LYS A 308 4.95 17.60 -11.73
C LYS A 308 4.74 18.67 -10.67
N VAL A 309 5.68 18.74 -9.74
CA VAL A 309 5.80 19.83 -8.77
C VAL A 309 7.12 20.55 -8.97
N ASN A 310 7.11 21.88 -8.93
CA ASN A 310 8.35 22.67 -8.92
C ASN A 310 8.71 22.97 -7.46
N TYR A 311 9.83 22.43 -6.99
CA TYR A 311 10.37 22.65 -5.65
C TYR A 311 11.78 23.25 -5.77
N ASP A 312 11.99 24.45 -5.23
CA ASP A 312 13.23 25.21 -5.31
C ASP A 312 13.82 25.32 -6.74
N GLY A 313 12.94 25.50 -7.73
CA GLY A 313 13.34 25.66 -9.13
C GLY A 313 13.63 24.34 -9.86
N THR A 314 13.46 23.19 -9.20
CA THR A 314 13.58 21.86 -9.78
C THR A 314 12.21 21.23 -9.99
N ASP A 315 11.96 20.73 -11.20
CA ASP A 315 10.73 19.98 -11.50
C ASP A 315 10.90 18.52 -11.06
N ILE A 316 10.06 18.09 -10.12
CA ILE A 316 9.97 16.71 -9.63
C ILE A 316 8.70 16.09 -10.22
N SER A 317 8.84 14.96 -10.90
CA SER A 317 7.68 14.23 -11.45
C SER A 317 7.03 13.39 -10.36
N LEU A 318 5.71 13.52 -10.22
CA LEU A 318 4.91 12.81 -9.20
C LEU A 318 3.79 12.02 -9.92
N PRO A 319 4.12 10.98 -10.70
CA PRO A 319 3.13 10.16 -11.39
C PRO A 319 2.32 9.33 -10.39
N PHE A 320 1.20 8.74 -10.84
CA PHE A 320 0.46 7.77 -10.04
C PHE A 320 1.35 6.53 -9.77
N ASN A 321 1.73 6.31 -8.52
CA ASN A 321 2.71 5.28 -8.16
C ASN A 321 2.03 3.90 -8.04
N LEU A 322 2.46 2.94 -8.88
CA LEU A 322 1.82 1.63 -9.02
C LEU A 322 2.76 0.49 -9.34
N ASP A 323 4.09 0.67 -9.25
CA ASP A 323 5.05 -0.37 -9.63
C ASP A 323 4.75 -1.69 -8.89
N PHE A 324 4.02 -2.57 -9.58
CA PHE A 324 3.48 -3.80 -9.03
C PHE A 324 4.22 -4.93 -9.70
N TYR A 325 4.93 -5.70 -8.89
CA TYR A 325 5.66 -6.86 -9.34
C TYR A 325 5.13 -8.09 -8.62
N ASN A 326 4.89 -9.17 -9.34
CA ASN A 326 4.34 -10.41 -8.79
C ASN A 326 5.34 -11.55 -9.00
N ILE A 327 5.75 -12.20 -7.90
CA ILE A 327 6.49 -13.46 -7.93
C ILE A 327 5.55 -14.54 -7.40
N TYR A 328 5.34 -15.60 -8.17
CA TYR A 328 4.46 -16.70 -7.80
C TYR A 328 5.16 -18.03 -8.01
N GLY A 329 4.78 -19.06 -7.25
CA GLY A 329 5.38 -20.38 -7.39
C GLY A 329 4.73 -21.26 -8.44
N THR A 330 5.55 -22.11 -9.05
CA THR A 330 5.17 -22.99 -10.15
C THR A 330 5.76 -24.40 -9.96
N ASN A 331 5.33 -25.34 -10.79
CA ASN A 331 5.86 -26.70 -10.88
C ASN A 331 5.68 -27.58 -9.62
N ASN A 332 4.69 -27.28 -8.77
CA ASN A 332 4.27 -28.15 -7.68
C ASN A 332 2.77 -28.50 -7.76
N GLU A 333 2.45 -29.78 -7.53
CA GLU A 333 1.07 -30.22 -7.40
C GLU A 333 0.40 -29.52 -6.21
N THR A 334 -0.57 -28.66 -6.52
CA THR A 334 -1.21 -27.77 -5.56
C THR A 334 -2.69 -28.08 -5.44
N PRO A 335 -3.20 -28.42 -4.24
CA PRO A 335 -4.62 -28.71 -4.04
C PRO A 335 -5.55 -27.58 -4.51
N HIS A 336 -6.40 -27.85 -5.50
CA HIS A 336 -7.41 -26.91 -6.01
C HIS A 336 -8.82 -27.28 -5.52
N SER A 337 -9.14 -28.56 -5.49
CA SER A 337 -10.45 -29.04 -5.04
C SER A 337 -10.30 -30.18 -4.05
N VAL A 338 -11.23 -30.29 -3.11
CA VAL A 338 -11.26 -31.34 -2.10
C VAL A 338 -12.54 -32.16 -2.20
N CYS A 339 -12.41 -33.48 -2.12
CA CYS A 339 -13.51 -34.43 -2.15
C CYS A 339 -13.46 -35.35 -0.94
N TYR A 340 -14.62 -35.58 -0.31
CA TYR A 340 -14.79 -36.50 0.80
C TYR A 340 -15.77 -37.62 0.43
N GLY A 341 -15.42 -38.87 0.75
CA GLY A 341 -16.18 -40.05 0.34
C GLY A 341 -15.88 -40.51 -1.09
N SER A 342 -16.60 -41.54 -1.52
CA SER A 342 -16.57 -42.06 -2.89
C SER A 342 -17.89 -42.77 -3.19
N GLU A 343 -18.07 -43.18 -4.45
CA GLU A 343 -19.24 -43.98 -4.87
C GLU A 343 -19.39 -45.24 -4.01
N ASP A 344 -18.29 -45.93 -3.70
CA ASP A 344 -18.29 -47.14 -2.86
C ASP A 344 -18.40 -46.87 -1.34
N ALA A 345 -18.21 -45.61 -0.90
CA ALA A 345 -18.20 -45.22 0.50
C ALA A 345 -18.68 -43.76 0.67
N PRO A 346 -19.99 -43.51 0.49
CA PRO A 346 -20.54 -42.16 0.55
C PRO A 346 -20.59 -41.62 1.99
N VAL A 347 -20.45 -40.30 2.14
CA VAL A 347 -20.61 -39.63 3.43
C VAL A 347 -22.09 -39.60 3.80
N SER A 348 -22.47 -40.37 4.82
CA SER A 348 -23.86 -40.49 5.27
C SER A 348 -24.27 -39.44 6.30
N ASP A 349 -23.31 -38.91 7.06
CA ASP A 349 -23.50 -37.85 8.06
C ASP A 349 -22.34 -36.84 7.99
N LEU A 350 -22.67 -35.56 7.82
CA LEU A 350 -21.69 -34.48 7.71
C LEU A 350 -20.86 -34.29 8.99
N GLN A 351 -21.35 -34.73 10.15
CA GLN A 351 -20.57 -34.71 11.39
C GLN A 351 -19.33 -35.61 11.33
N GLN A 352 -19.26 -36.53 10.36
CA GLN A 352 -18.12 -37.43 10.18
C GLN A 352 -16.98 -36.78 9.38
N LEU A 353 -17.22 -35.67 8.68
CA LEU A 353 -16.22 -35.01 7.82
C LEU A 353 -14.86 -34.76 8.51
N PRO A 354 -14.79 -34.32 9.78
CA PRO A 354 -13.50 -34.11 10.46
C PRO A 354 -12.65 -35.38 10.64
N ALA A 355 -13.27 -36.57 10.60
CA ALA A 355 -12.60 -37.85 10.76
C ALA A 355 -12.29 -38.55 9.42
N LEU A 356 -12.74 -37.98 8.29
CA LEU A 356 -12.54 -38.56 6.96
C LEU A 356 -11.28 -38.00 6.29
N LEU A 357 -10.59 -38.85 5.54
CA LEU A 357 -9.46 -38.43 4.72
C LEU A 357 -9.96 -37.74 3.44
N ALA A 358 -9.47 -36.53 3.22
CA ALA A 358 -9.68 -35.76 2.01
C ALA A 358 -8.91 -36.37 0.83
N LYS A 359 -9.55 -36.37 -0.35
CA LYS A 359 -8.86 -36.54 -1.64
C LYS A 359 -8.77 -35.18 -2.33
N TYR A 360 -7.58 -34.80 -2.73
CA TYR A 360 -7.33 -33.53 -3.42
C TYR A 360 -7.23 -33.74 -4.93
N ILE A 361 -7.80 -32.80 -5.68
CA ILE A 361 -7.56 -32.63 -7.11
C ILE A 361 -6.59 -31.46 -7.22
N ASN A 362 -5.40 -31.74 -7.76
CA ASN A 362 -4.30 -30.80 -7.81
C ASN A 362 -4.23 -30.10 -9.17
N VAL A 363 -3.76 -28.86 -9.16
CA VAL A 363 -3.36 -28.07 -10.34
C VAL A 363 -1.93 -27.57 -10.13
N ASP A 364 -1.37 -26.87 -11.10
CA ASP A 364 -0.04 -26.27 -10.97
C ASP A 364 -0.02 -25.08 -10.00
N GLY A 365 1.09 -24.90 -9.28
CA GLY A 365 1.27 -23.87 -8.25
C GLY A 365 2.50 -24.13 -7.40
N ASP A 366 2.48 -23.68 -6.14
CA ASP A 366 3.62 -23.76 -5.20
C ASP A 366 3.46 -24.85 -4.11
N GLY A 367 2.50 -25.75 -4.29
CA GLY A 367 2.11 -26.78 -3.32
C GLY A 367 1.11 -26.30 -2.28
N THR A 368 0.80 -24.99 -2.23
CA THR A 368 -0.21 -24.38 -1.35
C THR A 368 -1.20 -23.50 -2.11
N VAL A 369 -0.70 -22.63 -3.00
CA VAL A 369 -1.45 -21.64 -3.77
C VAL A 369 -1.42 -21.99 -5.25
N PRO A 370 -2.58 -22.22 -5.90
CA PRO A 370 -2.65 -22.44 -7.34
C PRO A 370 -2.07 -21.26 -8.13
N MET A 371 -1.35 -21.54 -9.21
CA MET A 371 -0.74 -20.51 -10.07
C MET A 371 -1.78 -19.52 -10.61
N GLU A 372 -2.93 -20.04 -11.05
CA GLU A 372 -4.04 -19.21 -11.55
C GLU A 372 -4.57 -18.24 -10.50
N SER A 373 -4.58 -18.65 -9.22
CA SER A 373 -4.97 -17.78 -8.11
C SER A 373 -3.88 -16.75 -7.81
N ALA A 374 -2.61 -17.13 -7.85
CA ALA A 374 -1.49 -16.23 -7.62
C ALA A 374 -1.37 -15.14 -8.71
N LYS A 375 -1.83 -15.44 -9.93
CA LYS A 375 -1.90 -14.49 -11.05
C LYS A 375 -3.18 -13.64 -11.09
N ALA A 376 -4.21 -14.01 -10.32
CA ALA A 376 -5.51 -13.34 -10.34
C ALA A 376 -5.56 -12.06 -9.49
N ASP A 377 -4.44 -11.31 -9.46
CA ASP A 377 -4.30 -10.08 -8.68
C ASP A 377 -5.12 -8.89 -9.23
N GLY A 378 -5.51 -8.94 -10.51
CA GLY A 378 -6.32 -7.90 -11.16
C GLY A 378 -5.56 -6.58 -11.41
N LEU A 379 -4.27 -6.50 -11.15
CA LEU A 379 -3.45 -5.31 -11.30
C LEU A 379 -2.73 -5.29 -12.66
N GLN A 380 -2.25 -4.12 -13.08
CA GLN A 380 -1.31 -4.01 -14.20
C GLN A 380 0.11 -4.12 -13.65
N ALA A 381 0.63 -5.35 -13.56
CA ALA A 381 2.00 -5.58 -13.08
C ALA A 381 3.04 -5.17 -14.12
N GLU A 382 4.11 -4.50 -13.69
CA GLU A 382 5.32 -4.25 -14.47
C GLU A 382 5.98 -5.58 -14.90
N ALA A 383 6.00 -6.57 -14.00
CA ALA A 383 6.39 -7.93 -14.34
C ALA A 383 5.67 -8.99 -13.47
N ARG A 384 5.44 -10.17 -14.06
CA ARG A 384 5.01 -11.37 -13.34
C ARG A 384 5.97 -12.52 -13.62
N VAL A 385 6.60 -13.05 -12.57
CA VAL A 385 7.68 -14.04 -12.69
C VAL A 385 7.29 -15.30 -11.91
N GLY A 386 7.16 -16.44 -12.61
CA GLY A 386 6.80 -17.74 -12.02
C GLY A 386 8.04 -18.54 -11.63
N VAL A 387 8.34 -18.68 -10.33
CA VAL A 387 9.55 -19.38 -9.87
C VAL A 387 9.21 -20.84 -9.47
N PRO A 388 9.84 -21.87 -10.06
CA PRO A 388 9.69 -23.25 -9.64
C PRO A 388 10.14 -23.40 -8.19
N GLY A 389 9.23 -23.82 -7.32
CA GLY A 389 9.55 -23.95 -5.90
C GLY A 389 8.32 -24.10 -5.02
N ASP A 390 8.50 -24.75 -3.88
CA ASP A 390 7.43 -24.86 -2.90
C ASP A 390 7.19 -23.50 -2.21
N HIS A 391 6.00 -23.34 -1.64
CA HIS A 391 5.51 -22.09 -1.04
C HIS A 391 6.51 -21.42 -0.08
N ARG A 392 7.33 -22.21 0.63
CA ARG A 392 8.36 -21.67 1.53
C ARG A 392 9.73 -21.61 0.86
N GLY A 393 10.05 -22.59 0.01
CA GLY A 393 11.31 -22.69 -0.72
C GLY A 393 11.62 -21.45 -1.57
N ILE A 394 10.61 -20.83 -2.17
CA ILE A 394 10.75 -19.62 -3.01
C ILE A 394 11.40 -18.44 -2.27
N LEU A 395 11.16 -18.29 -0.95
CA LEU A 395 11.76 -17.22 -0.16
C LEU A 395 13.27 -17.39 0.06
N CYS A 396 13.80 -18.59 -0.22
CA CYS A 396 15.23 -18.90 -0.11
C CYS A 396 15.88 -19.06 -1.49
N ASP A 397 15.13 -18.87 -2.58
CA ASP A 397 15.63 -19.03 -3.93
C ASP A 397 16.55 -17.86 -4.32
N ARG A 398 17.73 -18.20 -4.85
CA ARG A 398 18.76 -17.20 -5.20
C ARG A 398 18.35 -16.33 -6.38
N HIS A 399 17.52 -16.84 -7.28
CA HIS A 399 17.00 -16.12 -8.43
C HIS A 399 15.97 -15.09 -7.96
N VAL A 400 15.09 -15.45 -7.02
CA VAL A 400 14.18 -14.49 -6.35
C VAL A 400 14.97 -13.34 -5.74
N PHE A 401 16.09 -13.60 -5.05
CA PHE A 401 16.93 -12.52 -4.51
C PHE A 401 17.53 -11.62 -5.59
N ARG A 402 17.90 -12.15 -6.75
CA ARG A 402 18.40 -11.35 -7.87
C ARG A 402 17.31 -10.48 -8.49
N ILE A 403 16.12 -11.05 -8.71
CA ILE A 403 14.93 -10.34 -9.20
C ILE A 403 14.60 -9.18 -8.25
N LEU A 404 14.55 -9.47 -6.94
CA LEU A 404 14.28 -8.46 -5.92
C LEU A 404 15.36 -7.38 -5.88
N LYS A 405 16.65 -7.74 -5.94
CA LYS A 405 17.75 -6.76 -6.03
C LYS A 405 17.59 -5.83 -7.23
N HIS A 406 17.23 -6.37 -8.38
CA HIS A 406 17.00 -5.58 -9.59
C HIS A 406 15.82 -4.62 -9.45
N TRP A 407 14.64 -5.11 -9.05
CA TRP A 407 13.46 -4.27 -8.88
C TRP A 407 13.61 -3.23 -7.78
N LEU A 408 14.39 -3.53 -6.73
CA LEU A 408 14.70 -2.59 -5.64
C LEU A 408 15.87 -1.66 -5.96
N MET A 409 16.48 -1.77 -7.15
CA MET A 409 17.73 -1.08 -7.52
C MET A 409 18.86 -1.24 -6.48
N ALA A 410 18.81 -2.33 -5.72
CA ALA A 410 19.76 -2.63 -4.66
C ALA A 410 20.87 -3.50 -5.22
N ASP A 411 22.04 -2.88 -5.46
CA ASP A 411 23.28 -3.52 -5.93
C ASP A 411 23.33 -3.75 -7.46
N HIS A 412 24.41 -3.33 -8.12
CA HIS A 412 24.65 -3.63 -9.53
C HIS A 412 25.31 -5.02 -9.62
N ASP A 413 24.51 -6.07 -9.81
CA ASP A 413 25.05 -7.37 -10.23
C ASP A 413 25.42 -7.29 -11.72
N PRO A 414 26.71 -7.22 -12.09
CA PRO A 414 27.14 -7.07 -13.48
C PRO A 414 26.86 -8.31 -14.34
N TYR A 415 26.40 -9.40 -13.71
CA TYR A 415 26.04 -10.65 -14.37
C TYR A 415 24.52 -10.87 -14.45
N TYR A 416 23.71 -10.03 -13.78
CA TYR A 416 22.25 -10.11 -13.87
C TYR A 416 21.76 -9.52 -15.19
N ASN A 417 21.03 -10.33 -15.95
CA ASN A 417 20.38 -9.95 -17.19
C ASN A 417 18.89 -10.28 -17.07
N PRO A 418 17.98 -9.28 -17.01
CA PRO A 418 16.55 -9.51 -16.85
C PRO A 418 15.94 -10.48 -17.88
N VAL A 419 16.48 -10.51 -19.11
CA VAL A 419 16.00 -11.42 -20.16
C VAL A 419 16.45 -12.87 -19.91
N ASN A 420 17.64 -13.07 -19.34
CA ASN A 420 18.18 -14.41 -19.09
C ASN A 420 17.88 -14.93 -17.68
N ASP A 421 17.68 -14.06 -16.69
CA ASP A 421 17.47 -14.43 -15.29
C ASP A 421 15.97 -14.50 -14.95
N PHE A 422 15.08 -13.89 -15.74
CA PHE A 422 13.64 -14.21 -15.72
C PHE A 422 13.32 -15.54 -16.41
N VAL A 423 14.22 -16.03 -17.27
CA VAL A 423 14.12 -17.35 -17.90
C VAL A 423 14.98 -18.29 -17.08
N ILE A 424 14.39 -19.18 -16.29
CA ILE A 424 15.17 -20.09 -15.44
C ILE A 424 15.81 -21.15 -16.34
N LEU A 425 16.97 -20.81 -16.90
CA LEU A 425 17.83 -21.78 -17.54
C LEU A 425 18.57 -22.52 -16.43
N PRO A 426 18.45 -23.86 -16.35
CA PRO A 426 19.21 -24.66 -15.39
C PRO A 426 20.69 -24.30 -15.48
N THR A 427 21.29 -23.88 -14.38
CA THR A 427 22.73 -23.62 -14.35
C THR A 427 23.49 -24.92 -14.65
N LEU A 428 24.69 -24.82 -15.21
CA LEU A 428 25.53 -25.99 -15.51
C LEU A 428 25.68 -26.91 -14.28
N PHE A 429 25.77 -26.30 -13.09
CA PHE A 429 25.84 -26.98 -11.81
C PHE A 429 24.57 -27.76 -11.46
N GLU A 430 23.38 -27.21 -11.73
CA GLU A 430 22.09 -27.88 -11.48
C GLU A 430 21.88 -29.05 -12.44
N VAL A 431 22.25 -28.89 -13.72
CA VAL A 431 22.22 -29.98 -14.72
C VAL A 431 23.18 -31.11 -14.33
N GLU A 432 24.40 -30.79 -13.91
CA GLU A 432 25.40 -31.77 -13.48
C GLU A 432 25.00 -32.48 -12.17
N SER A 433 24.40 -31.75 -11.22
CA SER A 433 23.88 -32.28 -9.96
C SER A 433 22.69 -33.22 -10.17
N HIS A 434 21.82 -32.94 -11.14
CA HIS A 434 20.69 -33.81 -11.51
C HIS A 434 21.13 -35.08 -12.25
N LYS A 435 22.12 -34.97 -13.16
CA LYS A 435 22.79 -36.12 -13.82
C LYS A 435 23.39 -37.07 -12.79
N ALA A 436 24.03 -36.53 -11.75
CA ALA A 436 24.68 -37.33 -10.70
C ALA A 436 23.68 -38.05 -9.76
N ARG A 437 22.47 -37.49 -9.54
CA ARG A 437 21.48 -38.05 -8.59
C ARG A 437 20.45 -39.00 -9.21
N SER A 438 20.07 -38.81 -10.47
CA SER A 438 18.85 -39.44 -11.02
C SER A 438 19.07 -40.44 -12.16
N GLY A 439 20.25 -40.50 -12.80
CA GLY A 439 20.52 -41.41 -13.91
C GLY A 439 19.60 -41.25 -15.13
N LEU A 440 18.75 -40.23 -15.17
CA LEU A 440 17.72 -40.00 -16.18
C LEU A 440 18.10 -38.80 -17.06
N GLN A 441 17.89 -38.91 -18.38
CA GLN A 441 17.94 -37.77 -19.30
C GLN A 441 16.81 -36.80 -18.96
N VAL A 442 17.15 -35.55 -18.62
CA VAL A 442 16.18 -34.45 -18.50
C VAL A 442 15.52 -34.27 -19.86
N THR A 443 14.23 -34.60 -19.95
CA THR A 443 13.51 -34.74 -21.24
C THR A 443 12.50 -33.64 -21.51
N SER A 444 12.14 -32.80 -20.52
CA SER A 444 11.40 -31.57 -20.78
C SER A 444 11.36 -30.66 -19.56
N VAL A 445 11.71 -29.39 -19.74
CA VAL A 445 11.34 -28.27 -18.85
C VAL A 445 10.24 -27.50 -19.58
N LYS A 446 9.14 -27.21 -18.88
CA LYS A 446 8.04 -26.37 -19.40
C LYS A 446 7.92 -25.17 -18.48
N GLU A 447 8.10 -23.97 -19.03
CA GLU A 447 8.02 -22.72 -18.27
C GLU A 447 7.22 -21.68 -19.06
N ASP A 448 6.40 -20.92 -18.33
CA ASP A 448 5.45 -19.94 -18.86
C ASP A 448 5.69 -18.57 -18.23
N TRP A 449 5.85 -17.53 -19.06
CA TRP A 449 6.20 -16.18 -18.61
C TRP A 449 5.44 -15.07 -19.34
N GLU A 450 5.28 -13.91 -18.70
CA GLU A 450 4.70 -12.70 -19.29
C GLU A 450 5.63 -11.50 -19.07
N ILE A 451 6.17 -10.94 -20.16
CA ILE A 451 7.01 -9.73 -20.14
C ILE A 451 6.24 -8.59 -20.79
N ILE A 452 6.07 -7.48 -20.08
CA ILE A 452 5.48 -6.25 -20.63
C ILE A 452 6.65 -5.39 -21.11
N GLY A 453 6.72 -5.14 -22.42
CA GLY A 453 7.79 -4.29 -22.97
C GLY A 453 7.49 -2.82 -22.74
N GLU A 454 8.54 -2.00 -22.64
CA GLU A 454 8.41 -0.54 -22.75
C GLU A 454 7.70 -0.21 -24.07
N ASN A 455 6.67 0.64 -24.00
CA ASN A 455 5.99 1.17 -25.17
C ASN A 455 7.03 1.88 -26.04
N GLN A 456 7.52 1.22 -27.08
CA GLN A 456 8.15 1.93 -28.19
C GLN A 456 7.01 2.67 -28.90
N GLU A 457 6.88 3.95 -28.56
CA GLU A 457 6.32 4.95 -29.46
C GLU A 457 7.11 4.88 -30.75
N ASP A 458 6.54 4.26 -31.78
CA ASP A 458 6.77 4.65 -33.16
C ASP A 458 5.57 4.20 -34.00
N GLU A 459 5.09 5.16 -34.78
CA GLU A 459 3.96 5.11 -35.67
C GLU A 459 4.00 3.90 -36.61
N GLU A 460 2.93 3.09 -36.64
CA GLU A 460 2.33 2.61 -37.88
C GLU A 460 0.94 2.03 -37.60
N GLN A 461 -0.08 2.69 -38.16
CA GLN A 461 -1.46 2.21 -38.22
C GLN A 461 -1.57 0.94 -39.08
N ASP A 462 -2.47 0.06 -38.62
CA ASP A 462 -3.15 -0.99 -39.38
C ASP A 462 -2.31 -2.08 -40.07
N ASN A 463 -2.24 -3.23 -39.41
CA ASN A 463 -2.84 -4.45 -39.96
C ASN A 463 -3.11 -5.46 -38.84
N VAL A 464 -4.38 -5.86 -38.69
CA VAL A 464 -4.77 -7.10 -38.00
C VAL A 464 -4.33 -8.28 -38.85
N ALA A 465 -3.02 -8.51 -38.91
CA ALA A 465 -2.49 -9.83 -39.16
C ALA A 465 -2.18 -10.40 -37.77
N GLU A 466 -2.69 -11.58 -37.46
CA GLU A 466 -2.14 -12.40 -36.37
C GLU A 466 -0.62 -12.40 -36.54
N LYS A 467 0.11 -11.64 -35.70
CA LYS A 467 1.58 -11.69 -35.73
C LYS A 467 1.93 -13.12 -35.35
N GLU A 468 2.41 -13.89 -36.34
CA GLU A 468 2.75 -15.29 -36.14
C GLU A 468 3.69 -15.44 -34.94
N PRO A 469 3.48 -16.46 -34.09
CA PRO A 469 4.38 -16.72 -32.98
C PRO A 469 5.81 -16.86 -33.48
N LEU A 470 6.72 -16.06 -32.93
CA LEU A 470 8.14 -16.15 -33.23
C LEU A 470 8.69 -17.39 -32.51
N VAL A 471 8.88 -18.47 -33.27
CA VAL A 471 9.49 -19.71 -32.77
C VAL A 471 10.98 -19.68 -33.09
N GLY A 472 11.81 -19.61 -32.06
CA GLY A 472 13.26 -19.73 -32.16
C GLY A 472 13.73 -21.06 -31.58
N SER A 473 14.51 -21.82 -32.35
CA SER A 473 15.19 -23.03 -31.85
C SER A 473 16.69 -22.79 -31.74
N ILE A 474 17.27 -23.01 -30.57
CA ILE A 474 18.73 -22.98 -30.36
C ILE A 474 19.22 -24.41 -30.13
N SER A 475 20.23 -24.82 -30.90
CA SER A 475 20.91 -26.09 -30.77
C SER A 475 22.40 -25.87 -30.50
N VAL A 476 22.91 -26.43 -29.40
CA VAL A 476 24.33 -26.35 -29.02
C VAL A 476 24.88 -27.77 -28.93
N SER A 477 25.94 -28.05 -29.70
CA SER A 477 26.63 -29.34 -29.69
C SER A 477 28.03 -29.21 -29.12
N ARG A 478 28.43 -30.14 -28.24
CA ARG A 478 29.79 -30.23 -27.70
C ARG A 478 30.39 -31.60 -28.03
N VAL A 479 31.60 -31.62 -28.59
CA VAL A 479 32.36 -32.84 -28.84
C VAL A 479 33.37 -33.00 -27.71
N GLY A 480 33.28 -34.12 -26.98
CA GLY A 480 34.25 -34.47 -25.94
C GLY A 480 35.64 -34.77 -26.51
N GLY A 481 36.67 -34.70 -25.67
CA GLY A 481 38.06 -34.98 -26.07
C GLY A 481 38.31 -36.39 -26.61
N ASP A 482 37.41 -37.33 -26.34
CA ASP A 482 37.29 -38.61 -27.03
C ASP A 482 36.23 -38.50 -28.13
N LYS A 483 36.61 -38.77 -29.38
CA LYS A 483 35.80 -38.54 -30.60
C LYS A 483 34.51 -39.38 -30.69
N SER A 484 34.09 -40.08 -29.64
CA SER A 484 32.91 -40.96 -29.60
C SER A 484 31.72 -40.40 -28.83
N LEU A 485 31.85 -39.30 -28.07
CA LEU A 485 30.73 -38.73 -27.31
C LEU A 485 30.33 -37.35 -27.86
N GLN A 486 29.15 -37.30 -28.47
CA GLN A 486 28.53 -36.08 -28.96
C GLN A 486 27.32 -35.75 -28.06
N GLU A 487 27.40 -34.64 -27.34
CA GLU A 487 26.28 -34.10 -26.56
C GLU A 487 25.62 -32.98 -27.35
N GLU A 488 24.31 -33.10 -27.58
CA GLU A 488 23.50 -32.09 -28.26
C GLU A 488 22.37 -31.64 -27.32
N ALA A 489 22.30 -30.33 -27.06
CA ALA A 489 21.21 -29.69 -26.33
C ALA A 489 20.34 -28.88 -27.31
N ARG A 490 19.03 -29.07 -27.26
CA ARG A 490 18.04 -28.30 -28.04
C ARG A 490 17.03 -27.64 -27.12
N ALA A 491 16.74 -26.36 -27.37
CA ALA A 491 15.69 -25.59 -26.71
C ALA A 491 14.81 -24.90 -27.76
N THR A 492 13.49 -24.89 -27.53
CA THR A 492 12.51 -24.19 -28.38
C THR A 492 11.83 -23.09 -27.58
N ILE A 493 12.03 -21.85 -27.98
CA ILE A 493 11.40 -20.66 -27.40
C ILE A 493 10.29 -20.22 -28.35
N THR A 494 9.08 -20.05 -27.82
CA THR A 494 7.94 -19.48 -28.54
C THR A 494 7.61 -18.13 -27.93
N VAL A 495 7.75 -17.06 -28.70
CA VAL A 495 7.32 -15.71 -28.29
C VAL A 495 6.01 -15.39 -28.99
N GLN A 496 4.93 -15.37 -28.22
CA GLN A 496 3.60 -14.97 -28.69
C GLN A 496 3.39 -13.47 -28.39
N PRO A 497 3.19 -12.63 -29.42
CA PRO A 497 2.77 -11.26 -29.22
C PRO A 497 1.33 -11.23 -28.70
N LEU A 498 1.13 -10.59 -27.53
CA LEU A 498 -0.19 -10.32 -26.95
C LEU A 498 -0.61 -8.86 -27.24
N HIS A 499 -1.90 -8.56 -27.11
CA HIS A 499 -2.42 -7.20 -27.25
C HIS A 499 -1.78 -6.23 -26.24
N LYS A 500 -1.52 -4.98 -26.65
CA LYS A 500 -1.00 -3.86 -25.84
C LYS A 500 0.45 -4.04 -25.32
N GLY A 501 1.40 -4.36 -26.20
CA GLY A 501 2.84 -4.37 -25.85
C GLY A 501 3.29 -5.56 -24.98
N LYS A 502 2.37 -6.42 -24.55
CA LYS A 502 2.65 -7.65 -23.80
C LYS A 502 3.24 -8.72 -24.73
N LYS A 503 4.27 -9.42 -24.26
CA LYS A 503 4.84 -10.59 -24.95
C LYS A 503 4.73 -11.78 -24.01
N HIS A 504 4.05 -12.84 -24.46
CA HIS A 504 4.05 -14.11 -23.76
C HIS A 504 5.20 -14.95 -24.30
N VAL A 505 6.05 -15.44 -23.40
CA VAL A 505 7.21 -16.26 -23.77
C VAL A 505 7.02 -17.63 -23.15
N GLU A 506 6.95 -18.64 -23.99
CA GLU A 506 6.79 -20.04 -23.61
C GLU A 506 8.04 -20.82 -24.03
N LEU A 507 8.71 -21.45 -23.07
CA LEU A 507 9.83 -22.36 -23.32
C LEU A 507 9.29 -23.79 -23.34
N LYS A 508 9.25 -24.41 -24.52
CA LYS A 508 8.84 -25.81 -24.70
C LYS A 508 10.05 -26.71 -24.92
N GLY A 509 10.47 -27.39 -23.85
CA GLY A 509 11.34 -28.54 -23.91
C GLY A 509 12.82 -28.22 -24.09
N MET A 510 13.61 -28.63 -23.10
CA MET A 510 15.04 -28.84 -23.23
C MET A 510 15.30 -30.34 -23.35
N SER A 511 15.86 -30.77 -24.48
CA SER A 511 16.32 -32.15 -24.66
C SER A 511 17.84 -32.17 -24.70
N ILE A 512 18.48 -32.96 -23.84
CA ILE A 512 19.91 -33.25 -23.89
C ILE A 512 20.07 -34.71 -24.32
N SER A 513 20.49 -34.93 -25.57
CA SER A 513 20.83 -36.26 -26.07
C SER A 513 22.34 -36.47 -26.01
N ALA A 514 22.76 -37.53 -25.33
CA ALA A 514 24.12 -38.05 -25.44
C ALA A 514 24.08 -39.24 -26.41
N GLY A 515 24.72 -39.10 -27.57
CA GLY A 515 24.96 -40.23 -28.45
C GLY A 515 26.03 -41.14 -27.83
N ALA A 516 25.71 -42.42 -27.67
CA ALA A 516 26.68 -43.46 -27.28
C ALA A 516 27.50 -43.93 -28.49
#